data_AF-A0A317SUE0-F1
#
_entry.id   AF-A0A317SUE0-F1
#
_cell.length_a   1.000
_cell.length_b   1.000
_cell.length_c   1.000
_cell.angle_alpha   90.00
_cell.angle_beta   90.00
_cell.angle_gamma   90.00
#
_symmetry.space_group_name_H-M   'P 1'
#
loop_
_entity.id
_entity.type
_entity.pdbx_description
1 polymer ?
#
loop_
_entity_poly.entity_id
_entity_poly.type
_entity_poly.pdbx_seq_one_letter_code
_entity_poly.pdbx_strand_id
1 'polypeptide(L)'
;LNPIKCSGRPKKLTPHQCQQPMDLTTRDSHSQRLPLATIAQMAGINAATYLPQKTFSQEGYHQRVARQKPFLNAVNKPGRLDCAN
;
A
#
# COMPACT_ATOMS: atom_id res chain seq x y z
N LEU A 1 -20.04 -33.02 -23.14
CA LEU A 1 -19.89 -31.55 -23.28
C LEU A 1 -18.68 -31.13 -22.45
N ASN A 2 -17.57 -30.76 -23.11
CA ASN A 2 -16.42 -30.22 -22.38
C ASN A 2 -16.77 -28.80 -21.90
N PRO A 3 -16.52 -28.43 -20.64
CA PRO A 3 -16.81 -27.10 -20.17
C PRO A 3 -15.97 -26.09 -20.97
N ILE A 4 -16.66 -25.13 -21.58
CA ILE A 4 -16.02 -23.97 -22.20
C ILE A 4 -15.29 -23.26 -21.05
N LYS A 5 -13.96 -23.35 -21.03
CA LYS A 5 -13.14 -22.58 -20.10
C LYS A 5 -13.29 -21.11 -20.49
N CYS A 6 -14.15 -20.39 -19.79
CA CYS A 6 -14.24 -18.94 -19.88
C CYS A 6 -12.93 -18.35 -19.33
N SER A 7 -11.88 -18.29 -20.13
CA SER A 7 -10.67 -17.56 -19.77
C SER A 7 -10.95 -16.07 -19.90
N GLY A 8 -11.10 -15.40 -18.76
CA GLY A 8 -11.12 -13.94 -18.72
C GLY A 8 -9.83 -13.35 -19.32
N ARG A 9 -9.85 -12.05 -19.61
CA ARG A 9 -8.63 -11.35 -20.05
C ARG A 9 -7.50 -11.58 -19.03
N PRO A 10 -6.26 -11.84 -19.50
CA PRO A 10 -5.13 -12.02 -18.61
C PRO A 10 -4.94 -10.77 -17.73
N LYS A 11 -4.63 -10.97 -16.45
CA LYS A 11 -4.32 -9.86 -15.54
C LYS A 11 -3.07 -9.15 -16.04
N LYS A 12 -3.09 -7.81 -16.05
CA LYS A 12 -1.95 -6.98 -16.44
C LYS A 12 -0.82 -6.99 -15.41
N LEU A 13 -1.14 -7.24 -14.14
CA LEU A 13 -0.18 -7.46 -13.06
C LEU A 13 -0.56 -8.75 -12.33
N THR A 14 0.44 -9.58 -12.05
CA THR A 14 0.28 -10.79 -11.24
C THR A 14 0.38 -10.43 -9.75
N PRO A 15 -0.20 -11.25 -8.85
CA PRO A 15 -0.05 -11.05 -7.41
C PRO A 15 1.41 -10.93 -6.97
N HIS A 16 2.29 -11.75 -7.56
CA HIS A 16 3.72 -11.71 -7.29
C HIS A 16 4.37 -10.38 -7.68
N GLN A 17 3.95 -9.78 -8.81
CA GLN A 17 4.41 -8.44 -9.22
C GLN A 17 3.90 -7.34 -8.29
N CYS A 18 2.76 -7.55 -7.62
CA CYS A 18 2.20 -6.62 -6.66
C CYS A 18 2.87 -6.70 -5.28
N GLN A 19 3.55 -7.81 -4.95
CA GLN A 19 4.16 -8.03 -3.63
C GLN A 19 5.26 -7.00 -3.33
N GLN A 20 6.27 -6.89 -4.20
CA GLN A 20 7.39 -5.96 -4.02
C GLN A 20 6.98 -4.49 -3.85
N PRO A 21 6.10 -3.90 -4.70
CA PRO A 21 5.68 -2.52 -4.48
C PRO A 21 4.85 -2.37 -3.19
N MET A 22 4.08 -3.37 -2.76
CA MET A 22 3.41 -3.32 -1.46
C MET A 22 4.40 -3.34 -0.30
N ASP A 23 5.45 -4.15 -0.38
CA ASP A 23 6.52 -4.17 0.63
C ASP A 23 7.23 -2.81 0.68
N LEU A 24 7.50 -2.20 -0.47
CA LEU A 24 8.03 -0.83 -0.54
C LEU A 24 7.08 0.18 0.12
N THR A 25 5.76 0.04 -0.03
CA THR A 25 4.81 0.97 0.61
C THR A 25 4.82 0.87 2.13
N THR A 26 5.21 -0.26 2.71
CA THR A 26 5.14 -0.48 4.16
C THR A 26 6.48 -0.32 4.88
N ARG A 27 7.59 -0.29 4.12
CA ARG A 27 8.96 -0.25 4.62
C ARG A 27 9.28 0.94 5.52
N ASP A 28 8.81 2.14 5.18
CA ASP A 28 9.16 3.36 5.90
C ASP A 28 8.08 4.45 5.80
N SER A 29 8.16 5.45 6.68
CA SER A 29 7.13 6.50 6.75
C SER A 29 7.09 7.43 5.54
N HIS A 30 8.19 7.54 4.79
CA HIS A 30 8.25 8.38 3.60
C HIS A 30 7.59 7.67 2.41
N SER A 31 7.96 6.41 2.14
CA SER A 31 7.35 5.60 1.08
C SER A 31 5.83 5.43 1.23
N GLN A 32 5.32 5.30 2.47
CA GLN A 32 3.87 5.26 2.76
C GLN A 32 3.09 6.48 2.22
N ARG A 33 3.76 7.63 2.06
CA ARG A 33 3.14 8.88 1.61
C ARG A 33 3.25 9.08 0.09
N LEU A 34 4.03 8.25 -0.60
CA LEU A 34 4.22 8.39 -2.03
C LEU A 34 2.98 7.89 -2.81
N PRO A 35 2.69 8.48 -3.98
CA PRO A 35 1.68 7.95 -4.88
C PRO A 35 2.01 6.51 -5.30
N LEU A 36 0.99 5.65 -5.39
CA LEU A 36 1.17 4.24 -5.78
C LEU A 36 1.85 4.06 -7.15
N ALA A 37 1.65 5.00 -8.07
CA ALA A 37 2.34 5.00 -9.35
C ALA A 37 3.85 5.21 -9.21
N THR A 38 4.28 6.08 -8.30
CA THR A 38 5.70 6.30 -7.98
C THR A 38 6.31 5.06 -7.35
N ILE A 39 5.59 4.40 -6.43
CA ILE A 39 6.03 3.16 -5.79
C ILE A 39 6.13 2.03 -6.83
N ALA A 40 5.16 1.93 -7.73
CA ALA A 40 5.20 0.98 -8.84
C ALA A 40 6.43 1.21 -9.74
N GLN A 41 6.74 2.47 -10.08
CA GLN A 41 7.94 2.82 -10.83
C GLN A 41 9.23 2.45 -10.09
N MET A 42 9.30 2.71 -8.78
CA MET A 42 10.43 2.30 -7.94
C MET A 42 10.62 0.78 -7.90
N ALA A 43 9.53 0.00 -8.04
CA ALA A 43 9.55 -1.45 -8.18
C ALA A 43 9.79 -1.94 -9.62
N GLY A 44 10.09 -1.05 -10.57
CA GLY A 44 10.32 -1.41 -11.98
C GLY A 44 9.06 -1.68 -12.80
N ILE A 45 7.87 -1.33 -12.28
CA ILE A 45 6.60 -1.53 -12.97
C ILE A 45 6.24 -0.28 -13.78
N ASN A 46 6.44 -0.35 -15.09
CA ASN A 46 5.97 0.65 -16.04
C ASN A 46 4.51 0.38 -16.43
N ALA A 47 3.58 0.80 -15.58
CA ALA A 47 2.14 0.70 -15.82
C ALA A 47 1.47 2.08 -15.80
N ALA A 48 0.32 2.19 -16.48
CA ALA A 48 -0.51 3.38 -16.41
C ALA A 48 -0.93 3.67 -14.96
N THR A 49 -1.01 4.93 -14.57
CA THR A 49 -1.23 5.43 -13.19
C THR A 49 -2.42 4.79 -12.48
N TYR A 50 -3.52 4.54 -13.20
CA TYR A 50 -4.75 3.94 -12.65
C TYR A 50 -4.60 2.44 -12.30
N LEU A 51 -3.62 1.78 -12.91
CA LEU A 51 -3.50 0.33 -12.89
C LEU A 51 -2.97 -0.15 -11.53
N PRO A 52 -1.86 0.37 -10.98
CA PRO A 52 -1.40 0.04 -9.62
C PRO A 52 -2.48 0.23 -8.55
N GLN A 53 -3.23 1.33 -8.60
CA GLN A 53 -4.29 1.60 -7.64
C GLN A 53 -5.36 0.52 -7.66
N LYS A 54 -5.86 0.17 -8.86
CA LYS A 54 -6.88 -0.87 -9.02
C LYS A 54 -6.36 -2.24 -8.59
N THR A 55 -5.17 -2.65 -9.04
CA THR A 55 -4.62 -3.98 -8.75
C THR A 55 -4.23 -4.12 -7.29
N PHE A 56 -3.60 -3.11 -6.67
CA PHE A 56 -3.19 -3.21 -5.27
C PHE A 56 -4.39 -3.31 -4.35
N SER A 57 -5.46 -2.55 -4.62
CA SER A 57 -6.71 -2.70 -3.87
C SER A 57 -7.41 -4.04 -4.07
N GLN A 58 -7.31 -4.66 -5.25
CA GLN A 58 -7.81 -6.02 -5.47
C GLN A 58 -7.04 -7.08 -4.68
N GLU A 59 -5.74 -6.86 -4.47
CA GLU A 59 -4.87 -7.75 -3.68
C GLU A 59 -4.89 -7.39 -2.17
N GLY A 60 -5.76 -6.46 -1.74
CA GLY A 60 -6.03 -6.15 -0.33
C GLY A 60 -5.27 -4.94 0.24
N TYR A 61 -4.49 -4.23 -0.58
CA TYR A 61 -3.84 -3.00 -0.16
C TYR A 61 -4.79 -1.79 -0.26
N HIS A 62 -5.10 -1.20 0.89
CA HIS A 62 -5.86 0.04 0.98
C HIS A 62 -5.04 1.10 1.71
N GLN A 63 -4.79 2.22 1.05
CA GLN A 63 -4.05 3.32 1.66
C GLN A 63 -4.86 3.88 2.84
N ARG A 64 -4.29 3.79 4.04
CA ARG A 64 -4.92 4.31 5.25
C ARG A 64 -4.65 5.80 5.38
N VAL A 65 -5.70 6.57 5.67
CA VAL A 65 -5.55 7.97 6.04
C VAL A 65 -4.81 8.07 7.39
N ALA A 66 -3.87 9.01 7.48
CA ALA A 66 -3.17 9.27 8.73
C ALA A 66 -4.17 9.64 9.83
N ARG A 67 -4.09 8.97 10.98
CA ARG A 67 -4.93 9.31 12.14
C ARG A 67 -4.50 10.65 12.69
N GLN A 68 -5.45 11.56 12.90
CA GLN A 68 -5.19 12.77 13.68
C GLN A 68 -4.87 12.34 15.12
N LYS A 69 -3.70 12.77 15.60
CA LYS A 69 -3.26 12.58 16.98
C LYS A 69 -3.13 13.97 17.62
N PRO A 70 -3.55 14.15 18.87
CA PRO A 70 -3.30 15.40 19.57
C PRO A 70 -1.79 15.63 19.63
N PHE A 71 -1.35 16.82 19.27
CA PHE A 71 0.06 17.17 19.32
C PHE A 71 0.51 17.16 20.79
N LEU A 72 1.48 16.31 21.11
CA LEU A 72 2.09 16.27 22.44
C LEU A 72 3.32 17.17 22.45
N ASN A 73 3.23 18.26 23.20
CA ASN A 73 4.38 19.10 23.52
C ASN A 73 5.43 18.28 24.29
N ALA A 74 6.70 18.67 24.19
CA ALA A 74 7.81 17.97 24.87
C ALA A 74 7.58 17.81 26.38
N VAL A 75 6.90 18.77 27.01
CA VAL A 75 6.51 18.76 28.43
C VAL A 75 5.48 17.66 28.76
N ASN A 76 4.59 17.32 27.82
CA ASN A 76 3.47 16.40 28.05
C ASN A 76 3.77 14.96 27.60
N LYS A 77 4.90 14.74 26.91
CA LYS A 77 5.37 13.41 26.51
C LYS A 77 5.73 12.49 27.70
N PRO A 78 6.52 12.94 28.70
CA PRO A 78 6.94 12.05 29.79
C PRO A 78 5.78 11.56 30.66
N GLY A 79 4.82 12.43 31.01
CA GLY A 79 3.68 12.07 31.87
C GLY A 79 2.71 11.03 31.30
N ARG A 80 2.90 10.56 30.06
CA ARG A 80 2.13 9.46 29.45
C ARG A 80 2.82 8.11 29.47
N LEU A 81 4.14 8.06 29.66
CA LEU A 81 4.86 6.79 29.77
C LEU A 81 4.62 6.14 31.14
N ASP A 82 4.36 6.95 32.17
CA ASP A 82 4.19 6.47 33.55
C ASP A 82 2.78 5.91 33.85
N CYS A 83 1.76 6.27 33.06
CA CYS A 83 0.39 5.75 33.24
C CYS A 83 0.14 4.39 32.58
N ALA A 84 1.18 3.73 32.07
CA ALA A 84 1.10 2.41 31.43
C ALA A 84 1.72 1.27 32.27
N ASN A 85 2.12 1.56 33.52
CA ASN A 85 2.56 0.56 34.50
C ASN A 85 1.50 0.33 35.57
#